data_AF-A0A377JXN2-F1
#
_entry.id   AF-A0A377JXN2-F1
#
_cell.length_a   1.000
_cell.length_b   1.000
_cell.length_c   1.000
_cell.angle_alpha   90.00
_cell.angle_beta   90.00
_cell.angle_gamma   90.00
#
_symmetry.space_group_name_H-M   'P 1'
#
loop_
_entity.id
_entity.type
_entity.pdbx_description
1 polymer ?
#
loop_
_entity_poly.entity_id
_entity_poly.type
_entity_poly.pdbx_seq_one_letter_code
_entity_poly.pdbx_strand_id
1 'polypeptide(L)'
;MGLKNTGVIVANKDTLVMIGDLSSHGVLLGILGFFIITVLSSRHFHAAVLVSIVVTSCCGLFFGDVHFSGVYSIPPDISGVIGEVDLSGALSLELAGIIFSFMLINLFDSSGTLIGVTDKAGLIDSNGKFPNMNKALCVDSVSFGGGCVYRYLVCYRLY
;
A
#
# COMPACT_ATOMS: atom_id res chain seq x y z
N MET A 1 7.19 3.55 -8.69
CA MET A 1 6.57 4.43 -7.67
C MET A 1 7.52 4.79 -6.52
N GLY A 2 8.24 3.83 -5.91
CA GLY A 2 9.14 4.09 -4.76
C GLY A 2 10.25 5.12 -5.01
N LEU A 3 11.13 4.91 -5.99
CA LEU A 3 12.25 5.82 -6.31
C LEU A 3 11.83 7.27 -6.65
N LYS A 4 10.62 7.44 -7.19
CA LYS A 4 10.01 8.75 -7.46
C LYS A 4 9.52 9.44 -6.19
N ASN A 5 8.96 8.68 -5.25
CA ASN A 5 8.44 9.21 -3.98
C ASN A 5 9.60 9.65 -3.05
N THR A 6 10.72 8.93 -3.09
CA THR A 6 11.94 9.25 -2.33
C THR A 6 12.73 10.45 -2.90
N GLY A 7 12.35 10.99 -4.06
CA GLY A 7 13.07 12.11 -4.70
C GLY A 7 14.35 11.71 -5.45
N VAL A 8 14.68 10.42 -5.50
CA VAL A 8 15.84 9.88 -6.25
C VAL A 8 15.65 10.09 -7.76
N ILE A 9 14.41 10.01 -8.22
CA ILE A 9 14.02 10.25 -9.62
C ILE A 9 13.01 11.39 -9.68
N VAL A 10 13.39 12.49 -10.32
CA VAL A 10 12.52 13.63 -10.61
C VAL A 10 12.16 13.60 -12.09
N ALA A 11 10.91 13.90 -12.42
CA ALA A 11 10.47 13.99 -13.81
C ALA A 11 11.05 15.26 -14.45
N ASN A 12 11.81 15.12 -15.53
CA ASN A 12 12.28 16.22 -16.37
C ASN A 12 11.54 16.19 -17.71
N LYS A 13 11.10 17.36 -18.21
CA LYS A 13 10.33 17.50 -19.46
C LYS A 13 11.11 17.03 -20.70
N ASP A 14 12.44 16.94 -20.63
CA ASP A 14 13.27 16.58 -21.78
C ASP A 14 13.67 15.10 -21.85
N THR A 15 13.66 14.34 -20.73
CA THR A 15 14.15 12.94 -20.70
C THR A 15 13.30 11.94 -19.92
N LEU A 16 12.11 12.33 -19.43
CA LEU A 16 11.19 11.52 -18.61
C LEU A 16 11.74 11.02 -17.26
N VAL A 17 13.06 11.01 -17.05
CA VAL A 17 13.77 10.56 -15.85
C VAL A 17 15.04 11.42 -15.67
N MET A 18 15.15 12.11 -14.54
CA MET A 18 16.37 12.80 -14.11
C MET A 18 16.70 12.37 -12.67
N ILE A 19 17.99 12.22 -12.37
CA ILE A 19 18.44 11.98 -10.99
C ILE A 19 18.18 13.26 -10.19
N GLY A 20 17.37 13.15 -9.13
CA GLY A 20 17.09 14.26 -8.23
C GLY A 20 18.31 14.65 -7.40
N ASP A 21 18.17 15.67 -6.55
CA ASP A 21 19.25 16.08 -5.66
C ASP A 21 19.55 14.98 -4.62
N LEU A 22 20.66 14.28 -4.84
CA LEU A 22 21.15 13.21 -3.96
C LEU A 22 21.56 13.72 -2.58
N SER A 23 21.78 15.03 -2.42
CA SER A 23 22.11 15.66 -1.13
C SER A 23 20.87 16.13 -0.36
N SER A 24 19.66 15.94 -0.91
CA SER A 24 18.43 16.28 -0.20
C SER A 24 18.16 15.30 0.95
N HIS A 25 17.69 15.82 2.09
CA HIS A 25 17.44 15.03 3.29
C HIS A 25 16.52 13.82 3.03
N GLY A 26 15.48 13.97 2.20
CA GLY A 26 14.57 12.89 1.85
C GLY A 26 15.22 11.73 1.09
N VAL A 27 16.12 12.02 0.14
CA VAL A 27 16.86 10.99 -0.60
C VAL A 27 17.82 10.25 0.33
N LEU A 28 18.51 10.98 1.20
CA LEU A 28 19.46 10.41 2.16
C LEU A 28 18.76 9.46 3.14
N LEU A 29 17.59 9.84 3.68
CA LEU A 29 16.79 8.98 4.54
C LEU A 29 16.29 7.72 3.81
N GLY A 30 15.93 7.85 2.53
CA GLY A 30 15.51 6.71 1.71
C GLY A 30 16.66 5.71 1.46
N ILE A 31 17.85 6.21 1.14
CA ILE A 31 19.05 5.37 0.97
C ILE A 31 19.42 4.68 2.29
N LEU A 32 19.38 5.43 3.40
CA LEU A 32 19.64 4.90 4.75
C LEU A 32 18.63 3.79 5.10
N GLY A 33 17.34 4.02 4.88
CA GLY A 33 16.29 3.02 5.11
C GLY A 33 16.51 1.76 4.31
N PHE A 34 16.79 1.89 3.00
CA PHE A 34 17.10 0.75 2.13
C PHE A 34 18.32 -0.05 2.62
N PHE A 35 19.36 0.64 3.07
CA PHE A 35 20.56 -0.02 3.60
C PHE A 35 20.27 -0.79 4.89
N ILE A 36 19.50 -0.21 5.82
CA ILE A 36 19.06 -0.90 7.05
C ILE A 36 18.27 -2.16 6.72
N ILE A 37 17.31 -2.08 5.80
CA ILE A 37 16.50 -3.24 5.37
C ILE A 37 17.43 -4.33 4.83
N THR A 38 18.35 -3.98 3.94
CA THR A 38 19.26 -4.94 3.30
C THR A 38 20.16 -5.63 4.33
N VAL A 39 20.75 -4.87 5.26
CA VAL A 39 21.63 -5.41 6.31
C VAL A 39 20.85 -6.31 7.28
N LEU A 40 19.71 -5.89 7.80
CA LEU A 40 18.91 -6.72 8.73
C LEU A 40 18.29 -7.94 8.03
N SER A 41 17.87 -7.80 6.78
CA SER A 41 17.34 -8.91 5.97
C SER A 41 18.41 -9.96 5.70
N SER A 42 19.66 -9.55 5.43
CA SER A 42 20.80 -10.48 5.29
C SER A 42 21.10 -11.29 6.56
N ARG A 43 20.68 -10.79 7.73
CA ARG A 43 20.78 -11.47 9.03
C ARG A 43 19.56 -12.35 9.35
N HIS A 44 18.66 -12.59 8.38
CA HIS A 44 17.41 -13.33 8.54
C HIS A 44 16.48 -12.76 9.62
N PHE A 45 16.55 -11.45 9.87
CA PHE A 45 15.67 -10.80 10.82
C PHE A 45 14.33 -10.47 10.15
N HIS A 46 13.28 -11.23 10.49
CA HIS A 46 11.95 -11.14 9.88
C HIS A 46 11.30 -9.74 10.00
N ALA A 47 11.70 -8.92 10.97
CA ALA A 47 11.18 -7.56 11.19
C ALA A 47 12.08 -6.45 10.60
N ALA A 48 12.98 -6.76 9.65
CA ALA A 48 13.90 -5.80 9.04
C ALA A 48 13.20 -4.54 8.48
N VAL A 49 12.07 -4.74 7.79
CA VAL A 49 11.28 -3.63 7.21
C VAL A 49 10.70 -2.74 8.30
N LEU A 50 10.10 -3.33 9.33
CA LEU A 50 9.47 -2.59 10.43
C LEU A 50 10.51 -1.76 11.20
N VAL A 51 11.66 -2.36 11.52
CA VAL A 51 12.76 -1.65 12.19
C VAL A 51 13.26 -0.48 11.33
N SER A 52 13.39 -0.66 10.01
CA SER A 52 13.83 0.43 9.13
C SER A 52 12.85 1.61 9.13
N ILE A 53 11.54 1.36 9.15
CA ILE A 53 10.50 2.40 9.18
C ILE A 53 10.62 3.20 10.48
N VAL A 54 10.78 2.52 11.62
CA VAL A 54 10.92 3.19 12.93
C VAL A 54 12.19 4.05 12.96
N VAL A 55 13.32 3.48 12.53
CA VAL A 55 14.61 4.20 12.55
C VAL A 55 14.61 5.40 11.60
N THR A 56 14.14 5.23 10.37
CA THR A 56 14.07 6.34 9.39
C THR A 56 13.08 7.43 9.83
N SER A 57 11.94 7.04 10.42
CA SER A 57 10.95 7.99 10.93
C SER A 57 11.47 8.77 12.14
N CYS A 58 12.17 8.12 13.08
CA CYS A 58 12.85 8.80 14.19
C CYS A 58 13.92 9.78 13.67
N CYS A 59 14.77 9.35 12.73
CA CYS A 59 15.73 10.26 12.11
C CYS A 59 15.04 11.46 11.45
N GLY A 60 13.95 11.25 10.70
CA GLY A 60 13.20 12.34 10.06
C GLY A 60 12.63 13.36 11.06
N LEU A 61 12.22 12.91 12.24
CA LEU A 61 11.80 13.79 13.33
C LEU A 61 12.96 14.58 13.93
N PHE A 62 14.14 13.97 14.09
CA PHE A 62 15.32 14.64 14.63
C PHE A 62 15.95 15.66 13.66
N PHE A 63 15.91 15.41 12.35
CA PHE A 63 16.43 16.32 11.33
C PHE A 63 15.48 17.51 11.04
N GLY A 64 14.27 17.53 11.62
CA GLY A 64 13.37 18.69 11.59
C GLY A 64 12.48 18.81 10.34
N ASP A 65 12.53 17.84 9.42
CA ASP A 65 11.70 17.82 8.20
C ASP A 65 10.25 17.39 8.44
N VAL A 66 9.95 16.82 9.62
CA VAL A 66 8.63 16.28 9.94
C VAL A 66 7.96 17.10 11.04
N HIS A 67 6.97 17.91 10.64
CA HIS A 67 6.10 18.60 11.58
C HIS A 67 5.15 17.60 12.24
N PHE A 68 5.37 17.31 13.52
CA PHE A 68 4.46 16.51 14.34
C PHE A 68 3.20 17.32 14.65
N SER A 69 2.18 17.23 13.80
CA SER A 69 0.89 17.94 13.96
C SER A 69 -0.06 17.33 15.01
N GLY A 70 0.45 16.54 15.95
CA GLY A 70 -0.31 15.91 17.03
C GLY A 70 -0.62 14.42 16.81
N VAL A 71 -0.99 13.72 17.89
CA VAL A 71 -1.38 12.30 17.86
C VAL A 71 -2.77 12.10 17.24
N TYR A 72 -3.59 13.16 17.26
CA TYR A 72 -4.98 13.13 16.85
C TYR A 72 -5.27 14.34 15.94
N SER A 73 -5.51 14.08 14.66
CA SER A 73 -6.04 15.06 13.73
C SER A 73 -7.55 14.88 13.62
N ILE A 74 -8.31 15.97 13.67
CA ILE A 74 -9.72 15.94 13.31
C ILE A 74 -9.81 15.39 11.88
N PRO A 75 -10.60 14.33 11.64
CA PRO A 75 -10.76 13.80 10.29
C PRO A 75 -11.27 14.94 9.38
N PRO A 76 -10.71 15.09 8.17
CA PRO A 76 -11.20 16.09 7.22
C PRO A 76 -12.69 15.89 6.99
N ASP A 77 -13.42 16.99 6.82
CA ASP A 77 -14.87 16.94 6.64
C ASP A 77 -15.22 16.13 5.39
N ILE A 78 -15.92 15.01 5.60
CA ILE A 78 -16.26 14.02 4.59
C ILE A 78 -17.70 14.24 4.10
N SER A 79 -18.41 15.25 4.62
CA SER A 79 -19.83 15.51 4.34
C SER A 79 -20.20 15.54 2.86
N GLY A 80 -19.30 16.01 1.99
CA GLY A 80 -19.52 16.05 0.54
C GLY A 80 -19.36 14.72 -0.21
N VAL A 81 -18.94 13.64 0.45
CA VAL A 81 -18.72 12.31 -0.17
C VAL A 81 -19.65 11.24 0.44
N ILE A 82 -20.46 11.63 1.42
CA ILE A 82 -21.47 10.78 2.06
C ILE A 82 -22.72 10.79 1.18
N GLY A 83 -23.03 9.67 0.54
CA GLY A 83 -24.27 9.48 -0.23
C GLY A 83 -24.01 9.17 -1.70
N GLU A 84 -22.87 9.63 -2.22
CA GLU A 84 -22.58 9.67 -3.65
C GLU A 84 -21.88 8.40 -4.15
N VAL A 85 -22.51 7.24 -3.92
CA VAL A 85 -22.09 6.02 -4.62
C VAL A 85 -22.69 6.06 -6.02
N ASP A 86 -21.98 6.72 -6.94
CA ASP A 86 -22.38 6.79 -8.35
C ASP A 86 -22.00 5.50 -9.10
N LEU A 87 -22.83 4.46 -8.93
CA LEU A 87 -22.69 3.21 -9.69
C LEU A 87 -22.86 3.42 -11.20
N SER A 88 -23.65 4.41 -11.62
CA SER A 88 -23.85 4.74 -13.03
C SER A 88 -22.60 5.32 -13.67
N GLY A 89 -21.94 6.28 -13.01
CA GLY A 89 -20.65 6.82 -13.43
C GLY A 89 -19.53 5.79 -13.34
N ALA A 90 -19.59 4.88 -12.36
CA ALA A 90 -18.62 3.80 -12.22
C ALA A 90 -18.68 2.77 -13.36
N LEU A 91 -19.85 2.57 -13.97
CA LEU A 91 -20.06 1.68 -15.12
C LEU A 91 -19.86 2.37 -16.48
N SER A 92 -19.42 3.64 -16.49
CA SER A 92 -18.99 4.28 -17.73
C SER A 92 -17.82 3.50 -18.37
N LEU A 93 -17.79 3.42 -19.70
CA LEU A 93 -16.82 2.57 -20.43
C LEU A 93 -15.35 2.91 -20.09
N GLU A 94 -15.09 4.19 -19.81
CA GLU A 94 -13.76 4.71 -19.47
C GLU A 94 -13.33 4.28 -18.05
N LEU A 95 -14.21 4.39 -17.05
CA LEU A 95 -13.89 3.99 -15.69
C LEU A 95 -13.96 2.47 -15.50
N ALA A 96 -14.86 1.79 -16.21
CA ALA A 96 -15.00 0.34 -16.18
C ALA A 96 -13.70 -0.38 -16.60
N GLY A 97 -12.99 0.14 -17.61
CA GLY A 97 -11.69 -0.41 -18.02
C GLY A 97 -10.61 -0.27 -16.94
N ILE A 98 -10.58 0.86 -16.23
CA ILE A 98 -9.66 1.12 -15.12
C ILE A 98 -9.99 0.21 -13.93
N ILE A 99 -11.27 0.11 -13.55
CA ILE A 99 -11.75 -0.77 -12.47
C ILE A 99 -11.42 -2.22 -12.80
N PHE A 100 -11.66 -2.68 -14.02
CA PHE A 100 -11.34 -4.03 -14.45
C PHE A 100 -9.84 -4.32 -14.37
N SER A 101 -9.00 -3.37 -14.78
CA SER A 101 -7.53 -3.49 -14.68
C SER A 101 -7.08 -3.60 -13.22
N PHE A 102 -7.57 -2.72 -12.34
CA PHE A 102 -7.27 -2.80 -10.90
C PHE A 102 -7.82 -4.08 -10.27
N MET A 103 -9.00 -4.55 -10.68
CA MET A 103 -9.58 -5.80 -10.18
C MET A 103 -8.69 -6.99 -10.52
N LEU A 104 -8.16 -7.06 -11.75
CA LEU A 104 -7.23 -8.13 -12.14
C LEU A 104 -5.90 -8.05 -11.39
N ILE A 105 -5.34 -6.85 -11.20
CA ILE A 105 -4.12 -6.65 -10.40
C ILE A 105 -4.34 -7.16 -8.97
N ASN A 106 -5.43 -6.74 -8.32
CA ASN A 106 -5.77 -7.18 -6.96
C ASN A 106 -6.03 -8.70 -6.89
N LEU A 107 -6.72 -9.28 -7.88
CA LEU A 107 -6.97 -10.71 -7.95
C LEU A 107 -5.67 -11.51 -8.00
N PHE A 108 -4.70 -11.07 -8.80
CA PHE A 108 -3.42 -11.76 -8.93
C PHE A 108 -2.51 -11.54 -7.72
N ASP A 109 -2.52 -10.36 -7.10
CA ASP A 109 -1.75 -10.11 -5.87
C ASP A 109 -2.28 -10.96 -4.70
N SER A 110 -3.60 -11.02 -4.54
CA SER A 110 -4.27 -11.81 -3.49
C SER A 110 -4.05 -13.31 -3.70
N SER A 111 -4.31 -13.79 -4.92
CA SER A 111 -4.07 -15.19 -5.30
C SER A 111 -2.59 -15.59 -5.18
N GLY A 112 -1.68 -14.73 -5.66
CA GLY A 112 -0.23 -14.95 -5.59
C GLY A 112 0.28 -15.02 -4.14
N THR A 113 -0.21 -14.12 -3.28
CA THR A 113 0.13 -14.14 -1.84
C THR A 113 -0.42 -15.38 -1.17
N LEU A 114 -1.68 -15.75 -1.46
CA LEU A 114 -2.31 -16.95 -0.90
C LEU A 114 -1.52 -18.21 -1.29
N ILE A 115 -1.16 -18.35 -2.57
CA ILE A 115 -0.36 -19.47 -3.06
C ILE A 115 1.02 -19.48 -2.40
N GLY A 116 1.72 -18.34 -2.36
CA GLY A 116 3.06 -18.24 -1.78
C GLY A 116 3.11 -18.54 -0.28
N VAL A 117 2.14 -18.04 0.49
CA VAL A 117 2.03 -18.31 1.93
C VAL A 117 1.65 -19.76 2.18
N THR A 118 0.71 -20.31 1.42
CA THR A 118 0.26 -21.70 1.56
C THR A 118 1.38 -22.68 1.23
N ASP A 119 2.13 -22.43 0.16
CA ASP A 119 3.29 -23.24 -0.23
C ASP A 119 4.35 -23.24 0.87
N LYS A 120 4.67 -22.06 1.42
CA LYS A 120 5.57 -21.95 2.59
C LYS A 120 5.01 -22.57 3.87
N ALA A 121 3.69 -22.59 4.04
CA ALA A 121 3.02 -23.18 5.20
C ALA A 121 2.76 -24.70 5.05
N GLY A 122 3.05 -25.29 3.89
CA GLY A 122 2.80 -26.71 3.62
C GLY A 122 1.32 -27.11 3.59
N LEU A 123 0.42 -26.16 3.32
CA LEU A 123 -1.04 -26.39 3.31
C LEU A 123 -1.57 -26.87 1.94
N ILE A 124 -0.69 -27.43 1.11
CA ILE A 124 -1.03 -27.97 -0.22
C ILE A 124 -1.58 -29.40 -0.03
N ASP A 125 -2.75 -29.67 -0.61
CA ASP A 125 -3.36 -31.00 -0.55
C ASP A 125 -2.54 -32.05 -1.32
N SER A 126 -2.76 -33.35 -1.08
CA SER A 126 -2.01 -34.46 -1.69
C SER A 126 -2.03 -34.47 -3.23
N ASN A 127 -2.96 -33.73 -3.84
CA ASN A 127 -3.09 -33.55 -5.28
C ASN A 127 -2.38 -32.29 -5.83
N GLY A 128 -1.56 -31.61 -5.02
CA GLY A 128 -0.88 -30.37 -5.42
C GLY A 128 -1.83 -29.18 -5.57
N LYS A 129 -3.04 -29.26 -5.00
CA LYS A 129 -4.09 -28.23 -5.13
C LYS A 129 -4.33 -27.53 -3.80
N PHE A 130 -4.62 -26.24 -3.88
CA PHE A 130 -5.05 -25.46 -2.72
C PHE A 130 -6.51 -25.80 -2.36
N PRO A 131 -6.78 -26.33 -1.15
CA PRO A 131 -8.15 -26.60 -0.72
C PRO A 131 -8.89 -25.27 -0.51
N ASN A 132 -10.06 -25.12 -1.13
CA ASN A 132 -10.97 -23.96 -0.95
C ASN A 132 -10.48 -22.60 -1.50
N MET A 133 -9.76 -22.57 -2.63
CA MET A 133 -9.29 -21.31 -3.25
C MET A 133 -10.43 -20.31 -3.50
N ASN A 134 -11.55 -20.82 -4.00
CA ASN A 134 -12.75 -20.01 -4.25
C ASN A 134 -13.32 -19.38 -2.97
N LYS A 135 -13.21 -20.05 -1.82
CA LYS A 135 -13.68 -19.50 -0.54
C LYS A 135 -12.74 -18.40 -0.05
N ALA A 136 -11.43 -18.59 -0.17
CA ALA A 136 -10.44 -17.57 0.21
C ALA A 136 -10.62 -16.30 -0.63
N LEU A 137 -10.77 -16.42 -1.95
CA LEU A 137 -11.04 -15.29 -2.85
C LEU A 137 -12.40 -14.63 -2.60
N CYS A 138 -13.41 -15.41 -2.21
CA CYS A 138 -14.71 -14.88 -1.83
C CYS A 138 -14.63 -14.06 -0.54
N VAL A 139 -13.89 -14.53 0.47
CA VAL A 139 -13.65 -13.79 1.72
C VAL A 139 -12.88 -12.49 1.45
N ASP A 140 -11.87 -12.52 0.58
CA ASP A 140 -11.10 -11.33 0.19
C ASP A 140 -12.00 -10.27 -0.49
N SER A 141 -12.85 -10.70 -1.41
CA SER A 141 -13.80 -9.82 -2.10
C SER A 141 -14.84 -9.22 -1.14
N VAL A 142 -15.34 -10.02 -0.19
CA VAL A 142 -16.29 -9.57 0.84
C VAL A 142 -15.61 -8.63 1.83
N SER A 143 -14.34 -8.87 2.18
CA SER A 143 -13.54 -7.96 3.02
C SER A 143 -13.32 -6.62 2.33
N PHE A 144 -13.05 -6.60 1.02
CA PHE A 144 -12.91 -5.37 0.26
C PHE A 144 -14.24 -4.59 0.22
N GLY A 145 -15.33 -5.22 -0.21
CA GLY A 145 -16.65 -4.58 -0.27
C GLY A 145 -17.16 -4.14 1.11
N GLY A 146 -16.99 -5.00 2.11
CA GLY A 146 -17.33 -4.73 3.50
C GLY A 146 -16.47 -3.62 4.11
N GLY A 147 -15.18 -3.53 3.76
CA GLY A 147 -14.30 -2.44 4.16
C GLY A 147 -14.71 -1.10 3.59
N CYS A 148 -15.12 -1.06 2.31
CA CYS A 148 -15.68 0.14 1.68
C CYS A 148 -16.97 0.60 2.38
N VAL A 149 -17.90 -0.33 2.65
CA VAL A 149 -19.15 -0.03 3.35
C VAL A 149 -18.91 0.33 4.82
N TYR A 150 -18.01 -0.35 5.52
CA TYR A 150 -17.67 -0.06 6.91
C TYR A 150 -17.01 1.31 7.04
N ARG A 151 -16.04 1.63 6.17
CA ARG A 151 -15.43 2.96 6.11
C ARG A 151 -16.49 4.03 5.91
N TYR A 152 -17.45 3.78 5.03
CA TYR A 152 -18.58 4.66 4.78
C TYR A 152 -19.53 4.78 5.99
N LEU A 153 -19.89 3.68 6.64
CA LEU A 153 -20.78 3.66 7.82
C LEU A 153 -20.14 4.26 9.08
N VAL A 154 -18.83 4.06 9.28
CA VAL A 154 -18.10 4.70 10.39
C VAL A 154 -18.04 6.20 10.18
N CYS A 155 -17.82 6.66 8.95
CA CYS A 155 -17.91 8.08 8.62
C CYS A 155 -19.34 8.62 8.82
N TYR A 156 -20.37 7.82 8.50
CA TYR A 156 -21.78 8.17 8.73
C TYR A 156 -22.16 8.27 10.21
N ARG A 157 -21.53 7.51 11.11
CA ARG A 157 -21.89 7.45 12.53
C ARG A 157 -21.11 8.42 13.42
N LEU A 158 -20.07 9.06 12.89
CA LEU A 158 -19.24 10.04 13.59
C LEU A 158 -19.68 11.50 13.33
N TYR A 159 -20.75 11.71 12.57
CA TYR A 159 -21.43 12.98 12.30
C TYR A 159 -22.95 12.80 12.45
#